data_AF-A0A958FAD5-F1
#
_entry.id   AF-A0A958FAD5-F1
#
_cell.length_a   1.000
_cell.length_b   1.000
_cell.length_c   1.000
_cell.angle_alpha   90.00
_cell.angle_beta   90.00
_cell.angle_gamma   90.00
#
_symmetry.space_group_name_H-M   'P 1'
#
loop_
_entity.id
_entity.type
_entity.pdbx_description
1 polymer ?
#
loop_
_entity_poly.entity_id
_entity_poly.type
_entity_poly.pdbx_seq_one_letter_code
_entity_poly.pdbx_strand_id
1 'polypeptide(L)'
;PEEAKWFQVILNGKFLIYGFRNADLRPLIFSKPKHPKEKEQQMGKVTRFIKLMCAHGLVRKMPKTHRYRITQKGQLTMSTAMSIRNSCLSQLEKAA
;
A
#
# COMPACT_ATOMS: atom_id res chain seq x y z
N PRO A 1 -12.98 0.52 -0.03
CA PRO A 1 -12.55 1.88 -0.47
C PRO A 1 -11.16 2.31 0.04
N GLU A 2 -10.82 2.07 1.31
CA GLU A 2 -9.52 2.48 1.89
C GLU A 2 -8.34 1.71 1.28
N GLU A 3 -8.45 0.39 1.10
CA GLU A 3 -7.39 -0.50 0.59
C GLU A 3 -6.88 -0.12 -0.80
N ALA A 4 -7.75 0.40 -1.68
CA ALA A 4 -7.36 0.89 -3.00
C ALA A 4 -6.32 2.01 -2.90
N LYS A 5 -6.43 2.91 -1.90
CA LYS A 5 -5.45 3.96 -1.64
C LYS A 5 -4.10 3.37 -1.21
N TRP A 6 -4.11 2.33 -0.38
CA TRP A 6 -2.90 1.63 0.03
C TRP A 6 -2.20 0.96 -1.16
N PHE A 7 -2.95 0.26 -2.00
CA PHE A 7 -2.40 -0.39 -3.19
C PHE A 7 -1.83 0.62 -4.18
N GLN A 8 -2.53 1.74 -4.41
CA GLN A 8 -2.03 2.80 -5.27
C GLN A 8 -0.70 3.39 -4.77
N VAL A 9 -0.58 3.63 -3.46
CA VAL A 9 0.66 4.13 -2.85
C VAL A 9 1.79 3.11 -2.99
N ILE A 10 1.52 1.84 -2.74
CA ILE A 10 2.53 0.77 -2.76
C ILE A 10 3.01 0.48 -4.18
N LEU A 11 2.10 0.47 -5.15
CA LEU A 11 2.42 0.26 -6.57
C LEU A 11 3.22 1.40 -7.22
N ASN A 12 3.57 2.45 -6.47
CA ASN A 12 4.46 3.49 -6.96
C ASN A 12 5.83 2.89 -7.36
N GLY A 13 6.27 3.17 -8.59
CA GLY A 13 7.50 2.60 -9.18
C GLY A 13 8.75 2.76 -8.31
N LYS A 14 8.84 3.84 -7.52
CA LYS A 14 9.97 4.04 -6.58
C LYS A 14 10.11 2.90 -5.56
N PHE A 15 8.99 2.34 -5.11
CA PHE A 15 8.96 1.25 -4.13
C PHE A 15 9.19 -0.12 -4.76
N LEU A 16 8.96 -0.26 -6.07
CA LEU A 16 9.31 -1.47 -6.81
C LEU A 16 10.83 -1.64 -6.91
N ILE A 17 11.56 -0.54 -7.08
CA ILE A 17 13.02 -0.49 -7.22
C ILE A 17 13.69 -0.66 -5.85
N TYR A 18 13.35 0.22 -4.88
CA TYR A 18 14.08 0.34 -3.62
C TYR A 18 13.43 -0.34 -2.41
N GLY A 19 12.21 -0.88 -2.59
CA GLY A 19 11.35 -1.25 -1.47
C GLY A 19 10.86 -0.02 -0.70
N PHE A 20 10.15 -0.27 0.41
CA PHE A 20 9.56 0.76 1.25
C PHE A 20 9.68 0.42 2.74
N ARG A 21 9.60 1.44 3.58
CA ARG A 21 9.46 1.33 5.04
C ARG A 21 8.11 1.92 5.47
N ASN A 22 7.72 1.63 6.71
CA ASN A 22 6.54 2.26 7.32
C ASN A 22 6.62 3.80 7.24
N ALA A 23 7.79 4.37 7.56
CA ALA A 23 8.03 5.82 7.50
C ALA A 23 7.82 6.42 6.11
N ASP A 24 8.06 5.65 5.04
CA ASP A 24 7.91 6.11 3.66
C ASP A 24 6.44 6.05 3.21
N LEU A 25 5.66 5.08 3.71
CA LEU A 25 4.24 4.91 3.38
C LEU A 25 3.32 5.84 4.18
N ARG A 26 3.58 6.02 5.48
CA ARG A 26 2.71 6.80 6.37
C ARG A 26 2.33 8.19 5.83
N PRO A 27 3.27 9.05 5.38
CA PRO A 27 2.93 10.40 4.92
C PRO A 27 2.15 10.42 3.59
N LEU A 28 2.18 9.33 2.82
CA LEU A 28 1.44 9.22 1.55
C LEU A 28 -0.03 8.82 1.79
N ILE A 29 -0.32 8.23 2.95
CA ILE A 29 -1.61 7.62 3.26
C ILE A 29 -2.38 8.48 4.25
N PHE A 30 -1.68 8.98 5.27
CA PHE A 30 -2.25 9.80 6.33
C PHE A 30 -1.72 11.23 6.25
N SER A 31 -2.58 12.18 6.63
CA SER A 31 -2.18 13.56 6.85
C SER A 31 -1.19 13.68 8.01
N LYS A 32 -0.42 14.78 8.03
CA LYS A 32 0.54 15.07 9.09
C LYS A 32 -0.16 14.99 10.46
N PRO A 33 0.35 14.19 11.41
CA PRO A 33 -0.26 14.04 12.72
C PRO A 33 -0.21 15.37 13.48
N LYS A 34 -1.29 15.71 14.19
CA LYS A 34 -1.38 16.92 15.02
C LYS A 34 -0.81 16.68 16.41
N HIS A 35 -0.89 15.44 16.90
CA HIS A 35 -0.40 15.05 18.24
C HIS A 35 0.45 13.77 18.20
N PRO A 36 1.34 13.55 19.19
CA PRO A 36 2.18 12.35 19.27
C PRO A 36 1.37 11.04 19.27
N LYS A 37 0.22 10.99 19.96
CA LYS A 37 -0.65 9.80 19.98
C LYS A 37 -1.19 9.43 18.60
N GLU A 38 -1.57 10.42 17.79
CA GLU A 38 -2.04 10.16 16.41
C GLU A 38 -0.91 9.58 15.55
N LYS A 39 0.32 10.08 15.74
CA LYS A 39 1.50 9.57 15.04
C LYS A 39 1.71 8.08 15.33
N GLU A 40 1.59 7.67 16.58
CA GLU A 40 1.71 6.26 17.00
C GLU A 40 0.59 5.40 16.42
N GLN A 41 -0.66 5.87 16.47
CA GLN A 41 -1.80 5.17 15.87
C GLN A 41 -1.62 4.97 14.36
N GLN A 42 -1.21 6.01 13.63
CA GLN A 42 -0.90 5.92 12.20
C GLN A 42 0.22 4.90 11.93
N MET A 43 1.30 4.92 12.73
CA MET A 43 2.39 3.93 12.62
C MET A 43 1.91 2.51 12.86
N GLY A 44 1.05 2.30 13.86
CA GLY A 44 0.42 1.01 14.16
C GLY A 44 -0.43 0.50 13.00
N LYS A 45 -1.27 1.37 12.42
CA LYS A 45 -2.08 1.04 11.23
C LYS A 45 -1.23 0.60 10.04
N VAL A 46 -0.19 1.38 9.70
CA VAL A 46 0.74 1.02 8.61
C VAL A 46 1.45 -0.30 8.90
N THR A 47 1.93 -0.51 10.13
CA THR A 47 2.62 -1.76 10.50
C THR A 47 1.70 -2.96 10.36
N ARG A 48 0.47 -2.86 10.86
CA ARG A 48 -0.54 -3.91 10.74
C ARG A 48 -0.83 -4.22 9.28
N PHE A 49 -1.01 -3.20 8.45
CA PHE A 49 -1.25 -3.37 7.02
C PHE A 49 -0.09 -4.12 6.34
N ILE A 50 1.16 -3.71 6.59
CA ILE A 50 2.34 -4.38 6.01
C ILE A 50 2.40 -5.86 6.45
N LYS A 51 2.13 -6.15 7.73
CA LYS A 51 2.10 -7.53 8.24
C LYS A 51 1.03 -8.37 7.53
N LEU A 52 -0.17 -7.81 7.31
CA LEU A 52 -1.24 -8.49 6.60
C LEU A 52 -0.82 -8.82 5.15
N MET A 53 -0.22 -7.86 4.45
CA MET A 53 0.31 -8.09 3.10
C MET A 53 1.43 -9.13 3.07
N CYS A 54 2.25 -9.20 4.12
CA CYS A 54 3.26 -10.25 4.27
C CYS A 54 2.62 -11.62 4.48
N ALA A 55 1.57 -11.73 5.30
CA ALA A 55 0.84 -12.97 5.52
C ALA A 55 0.19 -13.50 4.23
N HIS A 56 -0.32 -12.60 3.37
CA HIS A 56 -0.86 -12.98 2.05
C HIS A 56 0.22 -13.22 0.97
N GLY A 57 1.50 -13.01 1.29
CA GLY A 57 2.61 -13.19 0.35
C GLY A 57 2.70 -12.12 -0.75
N LEU A 58 2.00 -11.00 -0.60
CA LEU A 58 2.01 -9.89 -1.55
C LEU A 58 3.23 -8.98 -1.35
N VAL A 59 3.74 -8.93 -0.12
CA VAL A 59 4.92 -8.18 0.27
C VAL A 59 5.84 -9.11 1.04
N ARG A 60 7.16 -8.90 0.92
CA ARG A 60 8.17 -9.64 1.69
C ARG A 60 9.11 -8.68 2.39
N LYS A 61 9.49 -9.00 3.63
CA LYS A 61 10.55 -8.30 4.35
C LYS A 61 11.91 -8.64 3.74
N MET A 62 12.72 -7.63 3.47
CA MET A 62 14.10 -7.82 3.00
C MET A 62 15.01 -8.19 4.19
N PRO A 63 15.92 -9.17 4.01
CA PRO A 63 16.85 -9.55 5.07
C PRO A 63 17.77 -8.38 5.42
N LYS A 64 18.23 -8.34 6.68
CA LYS A 64 19.19 -7.35 7.21
C LYS A 64 18.76 -5.88 7.08
N THR A 65 17.49 -5.61 6.73
CA THR A 65 16.95 -4.25 6.60
C THR A 65 15.55 -4.15 7.19
N HIS A 66 15.09 -2.92 7.43
CA HIS A 66 13.69 -2.61 7.76
C HIS A 66 12.81 -2.40 6.52
N ARG A 67 13.31 -2.78 5.34
CA ARG A 67 12.61 -2.56 4.07
C ARG A 67 11.73 -3.75 3.72
N TYR A 68 10.65 -3.43 3.04
CA TYR A 68 9.70 -4.36 2.47
C TYR A 68 9.68 -4.19 0.96
N ARG A 69 9.53 -5.30 0.24
CA ARG A 69 9.47 -5.30 -1.22
C ARG A 69 8.23 -6.05 -1.68
N ILE A 70 7.61 -5.54 -2.74
CA ILE A 70 6.46 -6.17 -3.39
C ILE A 70 6.94 -7.46 -4.08
N THR A 71 6.20 -8.55 -3.91
CA THR A 71 6.48 -9.80 -4.63
C THR A 71 5.88 -9.74 -6.04
N GLN A 72 6.32 -10.59 -6.97
CA GLN A 72 5.70 -10.66 -8.30
C GLN A 72 4.19 -10.95 -8.22
N LYS A 73 3.80 -11.87 -7.33
CA LYS A 73 2.40 -12.14 -7.00
C LYS A 73 1.70 -10.88 -6.50
N GLY A 74 2.31 -10.17 -5.55
CA GLY A 74 1.76 -8.93 -5.01
C GLY A 74 1.55 -7.86 -6.07
N GLN A 75 2.51 -7.68 -6.97
CA GLN A 75 2.42 -6.73 -8.06
C GLN A 75 1.24 -7.07 -8.97
N LEU A 76 1.17 -8.31 -9.45
CA LEU A 76 0.09 -8.77 -10.33
C LEU A 76 -1.29 -8.65 -9.66
N THR A 77 -1.43 -9.14 -8.42
CA THR A 77 -2.70 -9.11 -7.71
C THR A 77 -3.18 -7.68 -7.46
N MET A 78 -2.31 -6.81 -6.94
CA MET A 78 -2.68 -5.42 -6.66
C MET A 78 -2.94 -4.64 -7.95
N SER A 79 -2.15 -4.84 -9.01
CA SER A 79 -2.37 -4.15 -10.29
C SER A 79 -3.68 -4.58 -10.94
N THR A 80 -3.98 -5.88 -10.96
CA THR A 80 -5.24 -6.40 -11.50
C THR A 80 -6.44 -5.88 -10.72
N ALA A 81 -6.37 -5.86 -9.39
CA ALA A 81 -7.42 -5.28 -8.55
C ALA A 81 -7.66 -3.80 -8.86
N MET A 82 -6.59 -3.01 -9.06
CA MET A 82 -6.69 -1.60 -9.43
C MET A 82 -7.26 -1.41 -10.85
N SER A 83 -6.82 -2.21 -11.82
CA SER A 83 -7.33 -2.16 -13.19
C SER A 83 -8.82 -2.50 -13.26
N ILE A 84 -9.26 -3.58 -12.59
CA ILE A 84 -10.68 -3.96 -12.52
C ILE A 84 -11.51 -2.81 -11.92
N ARG A 85 -11.04 -2.21 -10.83
CA ARG A 85 -11.71 -1.08 -10.19
C ARG A 85 -11.86 0.10 -11.15
N ASN A 86 -10.80 0.47 -11.86
CA ASN A 86 -10.82 1.61 -12.79
C ASN A 86 -11.72 1.34 -14.00
N SER A 87 -11.67 0.13 -14.56
CA SER A 87 -12.54 -0.26 -15.67
C SER A 87 -14.01 -0.26 -15.26
N CYS A 88 -14.34 -0.77 -14.07
CA CYS A 88 -15.71 -0.75 -13.54
C CYS A 88 -16.22 0.68 -13.34
N LEU A 89 -15.39 1.57 -12.78
CA LEU A 89 -15.74 3.00 -12.67
C LEU A 89 -16.02 3.62 -14.05
N SER A 90 -15.17 3.35 -15.04
CA SER A 90 -15.37 3.88 -16.41
C SER A 90 -16.64 3.36 -17.08
N GLN A 91 -17.08 2.13 -16.76
CA GLN A 91 -18.32 1.58 -17.28
C GLN A 91 -19.55 2.24 -16.63
N LEU A 92 -19.47 2.57 -15.34
CA LEU A 92 -20.53 3.29 -14.63
C LEU A 92 -20.68 4.74 -15.12
N GLU A 93 -19.56 5.43 -15.37
CA GLU A 93 -19.58 6.79 -15.93
C GLU A 93 -20.15 6.86 -17.35
N LYS A 94 -20.04 5.80 -18.14
CA LYS A 94 -20.63 5.72 -19.50
C LYS A 94 -22.11 5.37 -19.50
N ALA A 95 -22.63 4.81 -18.41
CA ALA A 95 -24.02 4.37 -18.28
C ALA A 95 -24.91 5.39 -17.56
N ALA A 96 -24.33 6.42 -16.96
CA ALA A 96 -24.99 7.57 -16.35
C ALA A 96 -25.10 8.74 -17.34
#